data_AF-A0A540K6C3-F1
#
_entry.id   AF-A0A540K6C3-F1
#
_cell.length_a   1.000
_cell.length_b   1.000
_cell.length_c   1.000
_cell.angle_alpha   90.00
_cell.angle_beta   90.00
_cell.angle_gamma   90.00
#
_symmetry.space_group_name_H-M   'P 1'
#
loop_
_entity.id
_entity.type
_entity.pdbx_description
1 polymer ?
#
loop_
_entity_poly.entity_id
_entity_poly.type
_entity_poly.pdbx_seq_one_letter_code
_entity_poly.pdbx_strand_id
1 'polypeptide(L)'
;MKCAFGNPKDAPPPLERLSPEEAVSFLWKGEGSLVQELLQSMAPHVEENLLNDLRMKILARDPSGSDDIWKELKRSLLWLRDEVRNLPCTYKSRNDAAADLIHIYAYTRCFIRIREYKTVTSPPVFISPLDLGPKYTETLGSGFQEYCKMYGENYCLGQLIFWYSQTSAEPDCSLARASRGCLSLPDFSSFYAKVQKPSRQRVYGPRTVKFMLARMEKQPQRPWPKDRIWSFSNSPKVIASPMLDAVVNKSHLDREMVHWLKHRPAIFQAMWDR
;
A
#
# COMPACT_ATOMS: atom_id res chain seq x y z
N MET A 1 -19.48 8.66 14.15
CA MET A 1 -19.95 9.94 13.59
C MET A 1 -20.36 10.94 14.66
N LYS A 2 -21.46 10.75 15.41
CA LYS A 2 -21.89 11.68 16.48
C LYS A 2 -20.80 11.95 17.53
N CYS A 3 -20.12 10.91 18.01
CA CYS A 3 -19.03 11.06 18.98
C CYS A 3 -17.76 11.74 18.42
N ALA A 4 -17.57 11.72 17.09
CA ALA A 4 -16.37 12.28 16.46
C ALA A 4 -16.59 13.74 16.01
N PHE A 5 -17.79 14.08 15.55
CA PHE A 5 -18.10 15.38 14.92
C PHE A 5 -19.26 16.13 15.59
N GLY A 6 -19.89 15.59 16.64
CA GLY A 6 -21.09 16.15 17.25
C GLY A 6 -22.32 15.97 16.36
N ASN A 7 -22.39 16.71 15.26
CA ASN A 7 -23.40 16.56 14.22
C ASN A 7 -22.84 15.73 13.05
N PRO A 8 -23.45 14.57 12.71
CA PRO A 8 -22.98 13.72 11.62
C PRO A 8 -22.92 14.39 10.24
N LYS A 9 -23.70 15.45 10.01
CA LYS A 9 -23.69 16.21 8.74
C LYS A 9 -22.43 17.04 8.54
N ASP A 10 -21.70 17.33 9.62
CA ASP A 10 -20.48 18.14 9.58
C ASP A 10 -19.25 17.26 9.32
N ALA A 11 -19.43 15.94 9.22
CA ALA A 11 -18.35 15.02 8.92
C ALA A 11 -17.92 15.18 7.45
N PRO A 12 -16.64 15.46 7.17
CA PRO A 12 -16.14 15.52 5.81
C PRO A 12 -16.22 14.14 5.14
N PRO A 13 -16.11 14.03 3.81
CA PRO A 13 -15.98 12.74 3.14
C PRO A 13 -14.72 11.98 3.60
N PRO A 14 -14.79 10.64 3.79
CA PRO A 14 -13.64 9.83 4.22
C PRO A 14 -12.61 9.59 3.10
N LEU A 15 -12.96 9.90 1.86
CA LEU A 15 -12.13 9.73 0.67
C LEU A 15 -12.01 11.06 -0.06
N GLU A 16 -10.78 11.44 -0.39
CA GLU A 16 -10.47 12.70 -1.04
C GLU A 16 -9.47 12.44 -2.17
N ARG A 17 -9.76 12.94 -3.39
CA ARG A 17 -8.85 12.79 -4.51
C ARG A 17 -7.69 13.78 -4.36
N LEU A 18 -6.47 13.29 -4.53
CA LEU A 18 -5.29 14.16 -4.51
C LEU A 18 -5.26 15.08 -5.73
N SER A 19 -4.88 16.34 -5.48
CA SER A 19 -4.41 17.27 -6.51
C SER A 19 -3.07 16.80 -7.11
N PRO A 20 -2.67 17.34 -8.28
CA PRO A 20 -1.36 17.03 -8.87
C PRO A 20 -0.20 17.29 -7.90
N GLU A 21 -0.23 18.39 -7.17
CA GLU A 21 0.82 18.80 -6.23
C GLU A 21 0.92 17.84 -5.04
N GLU A 22 -0.23 17.40 -4.52
CA GLU A 22 -0.29 16.41 -3.46
C GLU A 22 0.17 15.02 -3.93
N ALA A 23 -0.12 14.66 -5.18
CA ALA A 23 0.38 13.43 -5.78
C ALA A 23 1.91 13.46 -5.92
N VAL A 24 2.49 14.61 -6.30
CA VAL A 24 3.95 14.80 -6.29
C VAL A 24 4.52 14.71 -4.88
N SER A 25 3.86 15.31 -3.88
CA SER A 25 4.26 15.17 -2.49
C SER A 25 4.25 13.70 -2.05
N PHE A 26 3.20 12.95 -2.37
CA PHE A 26 3.09 11.53 -2.02
C PHE A 26 4.10 10.64 -2.75
N LEU A 27 4.34 10.87 -4.03
CA LEU A 27 5.19 9.99 -4.84
C LEU A 27 6.67 10.37 -4.78
N TRP A 28 7.01 11.67 -4.77
CA TRP A 28 8.37 12.13 -5.09
C TRP A 28 9.15 12.75 -3.92
N LYS A 29 8.55 13.67 -3.15
CA LYS A 29 9.35 14.54 -2.25
C LYS A 29 8.79 14.84 -0.86
N GLY A 30 7.56 14.43 -0.53
CA GLY A 30 7.01 14.62 0.80
C GLY A 30 7.61 13.68 1.84
N GLU A 31 7.37 13.98 3.12
CA GLU A 31 7.65 13.04 4.20
C GLU A 31 6.83 11.76 4.03
N GLY A 32 7.49 10.61 4.13
CA GLY A 32 6.89 9.32 3.86
C GLY A 32 6.56 9.11 2.37
N SER A 33 7.15 9.90 1.47
CA SER A 33 6.94 9.70 0.04
C SER A 33 7.50 8.37 -0.43
N LEU A 34 6.94 7.88 -1.54
CA LEU A 34 7.34 6.63 -2.16
C LEU A 34 8.85 6.60 -2.48
N VAL A 35 9.36 7.67 -3.07
CA VAL A 35 10.80 7.80 -3.38
C VAL A 35 11.65 7.79 -2.10
N GLN A 36 11.20 8.43 -1.03
CA GLN A 36 11.89 8.38 0.25
C GLN A 36 11.92 6.95 0.82
N GLU A 37 10.79 6.23 0.78
CA GLU A 37 10.70 4.84 1.22
C GLU A 37 11.61 3.90 0.43
N LEU A 38 11.66 4.07 -0.90
CA LEU A 38 12.57 3.37 -1.80
C LEU A 38 14.03 3.58 -1.38
N LEU A 39 14.46 4.84 -1.25
CA LEU A 39 15.83 5.19 -0.88
C LEU A 39 16.22 4.64 0.49
N GLN A 40 15.32 4.73 1.48
CA GLN A 40 15.53 4.16 2.82
C GLN A 40 15.65 2.64 2.78
N SER A 41 14.81 1.97 1.99
CA SER A 41 14.83 0.51 1.86
C SER A 41 16.09 0.01 1.15
N MET A 42 16.59 0.77 0.18
CA MET A 42 17.80 0.46 -0.58
C MET A 42 19.10 0.74 0.17
N ALA A 43 19.11 1.72 1.09
CA ALA A 43 20.33 2.21 1.72
C ALA A 43 21.25 1.11 2.33
N PRO A 44 20.73 0.05 2.98
CA PRO A 44 21.59 -1.01 3.52
C PRO A 44 22.20 -1.94 2.47
N HIS A 45 21.78 -1.83 1.19
CA HIS A 45 22.09 -2.80 0.12
C HIS A 45 22.79 -2.18 -1.09
N VAL A 46 22.97 -0.87 -1.11
CA VAL A 46 23.57 -0.12 -2.23
C VAL A 46 24.71 0.72 -1.68
N GLU A 47 25.81 0.80 -2.43
CA GLU A 47 26.98 1.62 -2.06
C GLU A 47 26.57 3.09 -1.86
N GLU A 48 27.13 3.72 -0.82
CA GLU A 48 26.74 5.07 -0.41
C GLU A 48 26.97 6.11 -1.52
N ASN A 49 28.07 6.02 -2.26
CA ASN A 49 28.37 6.91 -3.38
C ASN A 49 27.32 6.80 -4.49
N LEU A 50 26.92 5.58 -4.84
CA LEU A 50 25.90 5.33 -5.86
C LEU A 50 24.51 5.81 -5.41
N LEU A 51 24.20 5.63 -4.12
CA LEU A 51 22.96 6.11 -3.53
C LEU A 51 22.90 7.64 -3.46
N ASN A 52 24.02 8.30 -3.17
CA ASN A 52 24.13 9.76 -3.16
C ASN A 52 24.01 10.35 -4.57
N ASP A 53 24.64 9.74 -5.57
CA ASP A 53 24.43 10.10 -6.98
C ASP A 53 22.96 9.99 -7.38
N LEU A 54 22.29 8.87 -7.03
CA LEU A 54 20.87 8.68 -7.29
C LEU A 54 20.01 9.75 -6.61
N ARG A 55 20.29 10.10 -5.35
CA ARG A 55 19.59 11.18 -4.64
C ARG A 55 19.72 12.52 -5.37
N MET A 56 20.93 12.88 -5.81
CA MET A 56 21.16 14.12 -6.56
C MET A 56 20.38 14.14 -7.88
N LYS A 57 20.39 13.02 -8.62
CA LYS A 57 19.65 12.88 -9.88
C LYS A 57 18.13 12.93 -9.70
N ILE A 58 17.61 12.41 -8.58
CA ILE A 58 16.19 12.48 -8.20
C ILE A 58 15.80 13.92 -7.90
N LEU A 59 16.62 14.65 -7.12
CA LEU A 59 16.37 16.07 -6.80
C LEU A 59 16.32 16.92 -8.08
N ALA A 60 17.22 16.64 -9.03
CA ALA A 60 17.25 17.33 -10.33
C ALA A 60 16.04 17.05 -11.24
N ARG A 61 15.17 16.09 -10.88
CA ARG A 61 14.00 15.66 -11.66
C ARG A 61 12.67 15.86 -10.92
N ASP A 62 12.63 16.84 -10.00
CA ASP A 62 11.39 17.24 -9.33
C ASP A 62 10.33 17.70 -10.36
N PRO A 63 9.17 17.02 -10.44
CA PRO A 63 8.12 17.36 -11.40
C PRO A 63 7.31 18.62 -11.03
N SER A 64 7.52 19.21 -9.86
CA SER A 64 6.66 20.29 -9.31
C SER A 64 6.69 21.60 -10.10
N GLY A 65 7.71 21.83 -10.92
CA GLY A 65 7.83 23.05 -11.73
C GLY A 65 7.23 22.96 -13.13
N SER A 66 6.58 21.84 -13.48
CA SER A 66 6.04 21.60 -14.82
C SER A 66 4.64 22.18 -15.00
N ASP A 67 4.34 22.72 -16.19
CA ASP A 67 2.98 23.11 -16.60
C ASP A 67 2.03 21.91 -16.66
N ASP A 68 2.56 20.72 -16.99
CA ASP A 68 1.83 19.44 -16.95
C ASP A 68 2.52 18.51 -15.93
N ILE A 69 2.09 18.65 -14.67
CA ILE A 69 2.63 17.90 -13.53
C ILE A 69 2.45 16.40 -13.73
N TRP A 70 1.32 15.94 -14.26
CA TRP A 70 1.05 14.51 -14.43
C TRP A 70 1.98 13.87 -15.45
N LYS A 71 2.17 14.54 -16.59
CA LYS A 71 3.09 14.08 -17.63
C LYS A 71 4.53 14.07 -17.14
N GLU A 72 4.94 15.11 -16.42
CA GLU A 72 6.30 15.19 -15.87
C GLU A 72 6.53 14.14 -14.78
N LEU A 73 5.57 13.96 -13.87
CA LEU A 73 5.64 12.94 -12.83
C LEU A 73 5.75 11.53 -13.44
N LYS A 74 4.95 11.22 -14.47
CA LYS A 74 5.09 9.97 -15.23
C LYS A 74 6.50 9.84 -15.83
N ARG A 75 7.04 10.91 -16.45
CA ARG A 75 8.38 10.91 -17.03
C ARG A 75 9.46 10.66 -15.98
N SER A 76 9.41 11.34 -14.83
CA SER A 76 10.34 11.18 -13.72
C SER A 76 10.28 9.79 -13.10
N LEU A 77 9.08 9.21 -12.94
CA LEU A 77 8.93 7.84 -12.45
C LEU A 77 9.45 6.80 -13.44
N LEU A 78 9.21 6.96 -14.75
CA LEU A 78 9.75 6.04 -15.77
C LEU A 78 11.28 6.12 -15.85
N TRP A 79 11.85 7.32 -15.70
CA TRP A 79 13.30 7.46 -15.56
C TRP A 79 13.82 6.77 -14.30
N LEU A 80 13.17 6.98 -13.15
CA LEU A 80 13.57 6.36 -11.89
C LEU A 80 13.49 4.83 -11.95
N ARG A 81 12.45 4.30 -12.61
CA ARG A 81 12.34 2.86 -12.91
C ARG A 81 13.59 2.36 -13.62
N ASP A 82 14.06 3.07 -14.65
CA ASP A 82 15.20 2.65 -15.46
C ASP A 82 16.51 2.73 -14.66
N GLU A 83 16.73 3.80 -13.89
CA GLU A 83 17.89 3.89 -12.99
C GLU A 83 17.90 2.76 -11.97
N VAL A 84 16.79 2.53 -11.26
CA VAL A 84 16.68 1.48 -10.25
C VAL A 84 16.86 0.11 -10.87
N ARG A 85 16.31 -0.12 -12.06
CA ARG A 85 16.44 -1.38 -12.80
C ARG A 85 17.89 -1.67 -13.18
N ASN A 86 18.70 -0.65 -13.46
CA ASN A 86 20.10 -0.81 -13.81
C ASN A 86 21.01 -1.07 -12.60
N LEU A 87 20.49 -0.98 -11.38
CA LEU A 87 21.25 -1.30 -10.17
C LEU A 87 21.43 -2.82 -10.01
N PRO A 88 22.57 -3.27 -9.45
CA PRO A 88 22.82 -4.68 -9.17
C PRO A 88 21.70 -5.29 -8.31
N CYS A 89 21.23 -6.47 -8.72
CA CYS A 89 20.25 -7.23 -7.96
C CYS A 89 20.93 -8.35 -7.18
N THR A 90 20.41 -8.63 -5.98
CA THR A 90 20.83 -9.77 -5.16
C THR A 90 19.60 -10.45 -4.55
N TYR A 91 19.76 -11.63 -3.95
CA TYR A 91 18.66 -12.28 -3.21
C TYR A 91 18.16 -11.45 -2.02
N LYS A 92 18.93 -10.46 -1.56
CA LYS A 92 18.58 -9.50 -0.50
C LYS A 92 18.03 -8.18 -1.04
N SER A 93 18.31 -7.83 -2.29
CA SER A 93 18.01 -6.54 -2.89
C SER A 93 17.43 -6.74 -4.29
N ARG A 94 16.09 -6.72 -4.39
CA ARG A 94 15.35 -6.96 -5.63
C ARG A 94 15.00 -5.63 -6.30
N ASN A 95 16.02 -4.94 -6.81
CA ASN A 95 15.86 -3.69 -7.56
C ASN A 95 15.01 -3.88 -8.83
N ASP A 96 15.02 -5.08 -9.41
CA ASP A 96 14.17 -5.46 -10.53
C ASP A 96 12.68 -5.51 -10.19
N ALA A 97 12.33 -5.87 -8.95
CA ALA A 97 10.96 -5.85 -8.44
C ALA A 97 10.52 -4.43 -8.05
N ALA A 98 11.43 -3.66 -7.44
CA ALA A 98 11.21 -2.26 -7.14
C ALA A 98 10.95 -1.44 -8.41
N ALA A 99 11.74 -1.65 -9.48
CA ALA A 99 11.51 -1.02 -10.78
C ALA A 99 10.12 -1.34 -11.35
N ASP A 100 9.69 -2.61 -11.28
CA ASP A 100 8.34 -2.98 -11.75
C ASP A 100 7.24 -2.29 -10.94
N LEU A 101 7.42 -2.10 -9.62
CA LEU A 101 6.49 -1.34 -8.80
C LEU A 101 6.46 0.15 -9.20
N ILE A 102 7.62 0.78 -9.43
CA ILE A 102 7.71 2.16 -9.92
C ILE A 102 6.97 2.29 -11.26
N HIS A 103 7.15 1.32 -12.15
CA HIS A 103 6.44 1.27 -13.43
C HIS A 103 4.92 1.22 -13.23
N ILE A 104 4.42 0.41 -12.30
CA ILE A 104 2.98 0.37 -11.98
C ILE A 104 2.49 1.74 -11.49
N TYR A 105 3.25 2.41 -10.60
CA TYR A 105 2.91 3.74 -10.13
C TYR A 105 2.94 4.81 -11.24
N ALA A 106 3.88 4.72 -12.18
CA ALA A 106 3.99 5.65 -13.31
C ALA A 106 2.74 5.64 -14.23
N TYR A 107 1.97 4.56 -14.21
CA TYR A 107 0.71 4.42 -14.95
C TYR A 107 -0.54 4.54 -14.08
N THR A 108 -0.37 4.83 -12.78
CA THR A 108 -1.47 5.09 -11.87
C THR A 108 -1.90 6.56 -11.96
N ARG A 109 -3.20 6.82 -12.10
CA ARG A 109 -3.78 8.15 -12.40
C ARG A 109 -4.65 8.69 -11.27
N CYS A 110 -5.26 7.82 -10.48
CA CYS A 110 -6.14 8.18 -9.39
C CYS A 110 -5.47 7.85 -8.05
N PHE A 111 -5.17 8.90 -7.31
CA PHE A 111 -4.67 8.83 -5.94
C PHE A 111 -5.74 9.37 -5.02
N ILE A 112 -6.16 8.55 -4.06
CA ILE A 112 -7.22 8.91 -3.12
C ILE A 112 -6.65 8.84 -1.72
N ARG A 113 -6.64 9.98 -1.02
CA ARG A 113 -6.35 10.06 0.40
C ARG A 113 -7.51 9.50 1.19
N ILE A 114 -7.19 8.65 2.16
CA ILE A 114 -8.10 8.24 3.22
C ILE A 114 -7.99 9.28 4.33
N ARG A 115 -9.11 9.96 4.61
CA ARG A 115 -9.18 10.94 5.70
C ARG A 115 -9.39 10.20 7.01
N GLU A 116 -8.33 10.13 7.80
CA GLU A 116 -8.31 9.55 9.14
C GLU A 116 -9.21 10.39 10.07
N TYR A 117 -10.24 9.77 10.64
CA TYR A 117 -11.09 10.42 11.65
C TYR A 117 -10.50 10.23 13.04
N LYS A 118 -10.98 11.01 14.01
CA LYS A 118 -10.58 10.85 15.40
C LYS A 118 -10.96 9.45 15.92
N THR A 119 -10.01 8.76 16.52
CA THR A 119 -10.26 7.52 17.28
C THR A 119 -11.27 7.80 18.40
N VAL A 120 -12.28 6.94 18.52
CA VAL A 120 -13.34 7.07 19.53
C VAL A 120 -13.33 5.84 20.42
N THR A 121 -13.40 6.03 21.74
CA THR A 121 -13.68 4.96 22.69
C THR A 121 -15.15 4.97 23.04
N SER A 122 -15.81 3.81 23.00
CA SER A 122 -17.20 3.68 23.43
C SER A 122 -17.33 4.00 24.92
N PRO A 123 -18.53 4.40 25.39
CA PRO A 123 -18.85 4.28 26.80
C PRO A 123 -18.58 2.84 27.30
N PRO A 124 -18.27 2.67 28.58
CA PRO A 124 -18.05 1.35 29.16
C PRO A 124 -19.32 0.52 29.10
N VAL A 125 -19.14 -0.77 28.79
CA VAL A 125 -20.16 -1.81 28.92
C VAL A 125 -19.67 -2.78 29.98
N PHE A 126 -20.52 -3.03 30.96
CA PHE A 126 -20.23 -4.00 32.03
C PHE A 126 -20.73 -5.37 31.58
N ILE A 127 -19.79 -6.30 31.39
CA ILE A 127 -20.09 -7.65 30.94
C ILE A 127 -19.94 -8.58 32.14
N SER A 128 -21.02 -9.28 32.48
CA SER A 128 -20.99 -10.34 33.48
C SER A 128 -20.52 -11.66 32.85
N PRO A 129 -19.97 -12.59 33.65
CA PRO A 129 -19.61 -13.92 33.16
C PRO A 129 -20.81 -14.69 32.60
N LEU A 130 -22.03 -14.38 33.06
CA LEU A 130 -23.27 -14.99 32.56
C LEU A 130 -23.60 -14.52 31.14
N ASP A 131 -23.19 -13.31 30.74
CA ASP A 131 -23.44 -12.75 29.40
C ASP A 131 -22.61 -13.45 28.31
N LEU A 132 -21.45 -14.01 28.68
CA LEU A 132 -20.53 -14.72 27.78
C LEU A 132 -20.77 -16.24 27.75
N GLY A 133 -21.57 -16.74 28.70
CA GLY A 133 -21.93 -18.15 28.85
C GLY A 133 -20.99 -18.94 29.78
N PRO A 134 -21.37 -20.19 30.11
CA PRO A 134 -20.78 -20.98 31.21
C PRO A 134 -19.32 -21.38 31.01
N LYS A 135 -18.72 -21.11 29.84
CA LYS A 135 -17.28 -21.34 29.60
C LYS A 135 -16.39 -20.24 30.16
N TYR A 136 -16.97 -19.08 30.48
CA TYR A 136 -16.22 -17.88 30.89
C TYR A 136 -16.40 -17.53 32.38
N THR A 137 -17.21 -18.30 33.11
CA THR A 137 -17.45 -18.14 34.56
C THR A 137 -16.20 -18.35 35.39
N GLU A 138 -15.30 -19.25 34.96
CA GLU A 138 -14.03 -19.51 35.66
C GLU A 138 -12.94 -18.49 35.30
N THR A 139 -13.03 -17.84 34.13
CA THR A 139 -11.98 -16.94 33.60
C THR A 139 -12.18 -15.47 33.99
N LEU A 140 -13.42 -15.01 34.13
CA LEU A 140 -13.74 -13.61 34.50
C LEU A 140 -13.98 -13.40 36.01
N GLY A 141 -13.99 -14.46 36.82
CA GLY A 141 -14.40 -14.39 38.22
C GLY A 141 -15.89 -14.11 38.38
N SER A 142 -16.35 -13.75 39.59
CA SER A 142 -17.77 -13.47 39.89
C SER A 142 -18.19 -12.02 39.65
N GLY A 143 -17.26 -11.14 39.25
CA GLY A 143 -17.49 -9.70 39.08
C GLY A 143 -17.85 -9.29 37.66
N PHE A 144 -18.42 -8.09 37.52
CA PHE A 144 -18.58 -7.45 36.22
C PHE A 144 -17.23 -6.97 35.70
N GLN A 145 -16.93 -7.24 34.43
CA GLN A 145 -15.76 -6.69 33.78
C GLN A 145 -16.16 -5.47 32.95
N GLU A 146 -15.45 -4.37 33.15
CA GLU A 146 -15.62 -3.16 32.34
C GLU A 146 -14.93 -3.36 30.97
N TYR A 147 -15.70 -3.18 29.90
CA TYR A 147 -15.21 -3.26 28.54
C TYR A 147 -15.52 -1.98 27.77
N CYS A 148 -14.48 -1.39 27.17
CA CYS A 148 -14.58 -0.24 26.29
C CYS A 148 -14.08 -0.63 24.90
N LYS A 149 -14.92 -0.44 23.88
CA LYS A 149 -14.51 -0.68 22.50
C LYS A 149 -13.83 0.56 21.93
N MET A 150 -12.60 0.38 21.44
CA MET A 150 -11.90 1.41 20.69
C MET A 150 -12.22 1.28 19.19
N TYR A 151 -12.63 2.39 18.58
CA TYR A 151 -12.92 2.51 17.16
C TYR A 151 -11.79 3.29 16.49
N GLY A 152 -11.02 2.62 15.65
CA GLY A 152 -9.88 3.21 14.94
C GLY A 152 -10.27 4.31 13.95
N GLU A 153 -9.27 5.03 13.47
CA GLU A 153 -9.41 6.22 12.61
C GLU A 153 -10.13 5.92 11.29
N ASN A 154 -9.97 4.71 10.77
CA ASN A 154 -10.57 4.23 9.53
C ASN A 154 -11.85 3.41 9.74
N TYR A 155 -12.35 3.32 10.99
CA TYR A 155 -13.51 2.49 11.32
C TYR A 155 -14.75 2.89 10.51
N CYS A 156 -15.01 4.19 10.35
CA CYS A 156 -16.18 4.67 9.60
C CYS A 156 -16.11 4.27 8.12
N LEU A 157 -14.94 4.42 7.48
CA LEU A 157 -14.74 3.99 6.08
C LEU A 157 -14.86 2.46 5.94
N GLY A 158 -14.22 1.71 6.85
CA GLY A 158 -14.35 0.26 6.91
C GLY A 158 -15.81 -0.17 7.02
N GLN A 159 -16.58 0.48 7.89
CA GLN A 159 -17.99 0.17 8.10
C GLN A 159 -18.85 0.53 6.88
N LEU A 160 -18.55 1.61 6.15
CA LEU A 160 -19.25 1.96 4.92
C LEU A 160 -19.02 0.93 3.81
N ILE A 161 -17.80 0.41 3.68
CA ILE A 161 -17.45 -0.58 2.65
C ILE A 161 -17.94 -1.98 3.03
N PHE A 162 -17.80 -2.35 4.31
CA PHE A 162 -18.13 -3.69 4.84
C PHE A 162 -19.44 -3.69 5.66
N TRP A 163 -20.38 -2.80 5.34
CA TRP A 163 -21.64 -2.67 6.08
C TRP A 163 -22.44 -4.00 6.16
N TYR A 164 -22.30 -4.84 5.13
CA TYR A 164 -22.93 -6.16 5.04
C TYR A 164 -22.23 -7.24 5.89
N SER A 165 -20.98 -7.02 6.31
CA SER A 165 -20.16 -8.02 6.99
C SER A 165 -20.28 -7.88 8.51
N GLN A 166 -21.37 -8.43 9.07
CA GLN A 166 -21.66 -8.35 10.50
C GLN A 166 -20.72 -9.19 11.40
N THR A 167 -19.91 -10.07 10.81
CA THR A 167 -18.97 -10.93 11.55
C THR A 167 -17.64 -10.25 11.86
N SER A 168 -17.37 -9.06 11.30
CA SER A 168 -16.10 -8.36 11.48
C SER A 168 -16.20 -7.35 12.62
N ALA A 169 -15.60 -7.67 13.78
CA ALA A 169 -15.52 -6.73 14.90
C ALA A 169 -14.66 -5.49 14.59
N GLU A 170 -13.69 -5.64 13.67
CA GLU A 170 -12.72 -4.63 13.22
C GLU A 170 -12.82 -4.40 11.71
N PRO A 171 -13.76 -3.54 11.25
CA PRO A 171 -14.00 -3.31 9.82
C PRO A 171 -12.85 -2.58 9.12
N ASP A 172 -12.08 -1.78 9.84
CA ASP A 172 -10.83 -1.13 9.39
C ASP A 172 -9.73 -2.16 9.07
N CYS A 173 -9.49 -3.14 9.95
CA CYS A 173 -8.59 -4.25 9.69
C CYS A 173 -9.04 -5.07 8.47
N SER A 174 -10.34 -5.28 8.30
CA SER A 174 -10.90 -5.97 7.14
C SER A 174 -10.71 -5.17 5.85
N LEU A 175 -10.90 -3.85 5.88
CA LEU A 175 -10.62 -2.96 4.76
C LEU A 175 -9.15 -2.99 4.36
N ALA A 176 -8.24 -2.83 5.31
CA ALA A 176 -6.80 -2.92 5.05
C ALA A 176 -6.44 -4.27 4.39
N ARG A 177 -7.00 -5.39 4.89
CA ARG A 177 -6.78 -6.72 4.30
C ARG A 177 -7.32 -6.83 2.87
N ALA A 178 -8.53 -6.34 2.63
CA ALA A 178 -9.17 -6.42 1.32
C ALA A 178 -8.51 -5.50 0.28
N SER A 179 -7.90 -4.39 0.72
CA SER A 179 -7.25 -3.40 -0.16
C SER A 179 -5.92 -3.86 -0.78
N ARG A 180 -5.29 -4.90 -0.23
CA ARG A 180 -3.91 -5.27 -0.57
C ARG A 180 -3.76 -5.65 -2.04
N GLY A 181 -2.93 -4.90 -2.75
CA GLY A 181 -2.58 -5.10 -4.13
C GLY A 181 -3.65 -4.72 -5.13
N CYS A 182 -4.91 -4.54 -4.73
CA CYS A 182 -5.98 -4.06 -5.61
C CYS A 182 -6.27 -2.57 -5.46
N LEU A 183 -6.15 -2.01 -4.25
CA LEU A 183 -6.29 -0.57 -3.96
C LEU A 183 -4.99 0.02 -3.42
N SER A 184 -4.25 -0.76 -2.62
CA SER A 184 -2.97 -0.37 -2.02
C SER A 184 -1.87 -1.22 -2.60
N LEU A 185 -0.95 -0.64 -3.35
CA LEU A 185 0.19 -1.36 -3.90
C LEU A 185 1.19 -1.76 -2.78
N PRO A 186 2.09 -2.72 -3.04
CA PRO A 186 3.09 -3.14 -2.05
C PRO A 186 4.05 -2.02 -1.65
N ASP A 187 4.61 -2.15 -0.44
CA ASP A 187 5.66 -1.26 0.08
C ASP A 187 7.01 -1.58 -0.60
N PHE A 188 7.91 -0.62 -0.80
CA PHE A 188 9.25 -0.89 -1.34
C PHE A 188 10.08 -1.78 -0.43
N SER A 189 9.84 -1.70 0.88
CA SER A 189 10.45 -2.61 1.85
C SER A 189 10.16 -4.10 1.58
N SER A 190 9.19 -4.43 0.71
CA SER A 190 8.90 -5.76 0.15
C SER A 190 10.04 -6.35 -0.68
N PHE A 191 10.96 -5.53 -1.18
CA PHE A 191 12.02 -5.98 -2.10
C PHE A 191 13.42 -6.02 -1.49
N TYR A 192 13.59 -5.45 -0.29
CA TYR A 192 14.89 -5.31 0.39
C TYR A 192 14.92 -6.01 1.75
N ALA A 193 15.86 -6.93 1.95
CA ALA A 193 16.00 -7.72 3.17
C ALA A 193 16.17 -6.81 4.40
N LYS A 194 15.44 -7.12 5.48
CA LYS A 194 15.57 -6.40 6.75
C LYS A 194 16.83 -6.89 7.45
N VAL A 195 17.65 -5.95 7.94
CA VAL A 195 18.92 -6.23 8.64
C VAL A 195 18.73 -7.20 9.81
N GLN A 196 17.61 -7.09 10.54
CA GLN A 196 17.35 -7.87 11.76
C GLN A 196 16.65 -9.23 11.52
N LYS A 197 16.04 -9.48 10.35
CA LYS A 197 15.33 -10.75 10.04
C LYS A 197 15.49 -11.12 8.56
N PRO A 198 16.63 -11.69 8.15
CA PRO A 198 16.92 -12.02 6.75
C PRO A 198 16.22 -13.28 6.22
N SER A 199 15.30 -13.89 6.97
CA SER A 199 14.94 -15.31 6.80
C SER A 199 14.02 -15.66 5.63
N ARG A 200 13.44 -14.69 4.90
CA ARG A 200 12.63 -15.00 3.71
C ARG A 200 13.37 -14.66 2.44
N GLN A 201 13.68 -15.69 1.65
CA GLN A 201 14.15 -15.54 0.28
C GLN A 201 13.12 -14.72 -0.51
N ARG A 202 13.57 -13.64 -1.14
CA ARG A 202 12.72 -12.72 -1.90
C ARG A 202 12.59 -13.24 -3.32
N VAL A 203 11.72 -14.23 -3.47
CA VAL A 203 11.45 -14.90 -4.74
C VAL A 203 10.70 -13.95 -5.67
N TYR A 204 11.35 -13.59 -6.75
CA TYR A 204 10.80 -12.71 -7.77
C TYR A 204 11.38 -13.05 -9.12
N GLY A 205 10.49 -13.39 -10.06
CA GLY A 205 10.89 -13.78 -11.40
C GLY A 205 9.71 -13.79 -12.35
N PRO A 206 9.88 -14.33 -13.57
CA PRO A 206 8.84 -14.34 -14.60
C PRO A 206 7.52 -14.97 -14.13
N ARG A 207 7.58 -16.02 -13.30
CA ARG A 207 6.38 -16.66 -12.72
C ARG A 207 5.62 -15.73 -11.79
N THR A 208 6.34 -15.00 -10.92
CA THR A 208 5.75 -14.01 -10.00
C THR A 208 5.08 -12.87 -10.76
N VAL A 209 5.75 -12.34 -11.80
CA VAL A 209 5.17 -11.28 -12.64
C VAL A 209 3.96 -11.77 -13.42
N LYS A 210 4.02 -12.97 -14.01
CA LYS A 210 2.87 -13.58 -14.71
C LYS A 210 1.69 -13.76 -13.77
N PHE A 211 1.92 -14.23 -12.54
CA PHE A 211 0.88 -14.36 -11.52
C PHE A 211 0.27 -12.99 -11.15
N MET A 212 1.12 -11.99 -10.90
CA MET A 212 0.70 -10.62 -10.59
C MET A 212 -0.19 -10.06 -11.71
N LEU A 213 0.27 -10.10 -12.96
CA LEU A 213 -0.47 -9.65 -14.12
C LEU A 213 -1.79 -10.39 -14.29
N ALA A 214 -1.79 -11.71 -14.13
CA ALA A 214 -3.03 -12.51 -14.20
C ALA A 214 -4.03 -12.09 -13.11
N ARG A 215 -3.56 -11.73 -11.91
CA ARG A 215 -4.41 -11.21 -10.83
C ARG A 215 -4.98 -9.84 -11.21
N MET A 216 -4.15 -8.92 -11.68
CA MET A 216 -4.57 -7.57 -12.10
C MET A 216 -5.60 -7.63 -13.24
N GLU A 217 -5.40 -8.50 -14.23
CA GLU A 217 -6.28 -8.60 -15.41
C GLU A 217 -7.57 -9.38 -15.14
N LYS A 218 -7.50 -10.51 -14.43
CA LYS A 218 -8.65 -11.44 -14.29
C LYS A 218 -9.42 -11.28 -12.99
N GLN A 219 -8.78 -10.79 -11.93
CA GLN A 219 -9.35 -10.70 -10.59
C GLN A 219 -8.92 -9.38 -9.89
N PRO A 220 -9.14 -8.21 -10.54
CA PRO A 220 -8.64 -6.91 -10.06
C PRO A 220 -9.13 -6.54 -8.66
N GLN A 221 -10.28 -7.06 -8.24
CA GLN A 221 -10.89 -6.81 -6.93
C GLN A 221 -10.31 -7.67 -5.81
N ARG A 222 -9.62 -8.77 -6.13
CA ARG A 222 -9.18 -9.70 -5.10
C ARG A 222 -7.84 -9.27 -4.49
N PRO A 223 -7.71 -9.32 -3.15
CA PRO A 223 -6.45 -8.97 -2.51
C PRO A 223 -5.34 -9.91 -2.96
N TRP A 224 -4.12 -9.37 -3.01
CA TRP A 224 -2.92 -10.14 -3.31
C TRP A 224 -2.54 -11.01 -2.12
N PRO A 225 -1.97 -12.20 -2.36
CA PRO A 225 -1.71 -13.16 -1.30
C PRO A 225 -0.48 -12.76 -0.46
N LYS A 226 -0.53 -13.04 0.85
CA LYS A 226 0.46 -12.64 1.86
C LYS A 226 1.72 -13.52 1.91
N ASP A 227 1.68 -14.68 1.28
CA ASP A 227 2.75 -15.69 1.27
C ASP A 227 3.84 -15.41 0.22
N ARG A 228 3.73 -14.28 -0.50
CA ARG A 228 4.66 -13.87 -1.55
C ARG A 228 5.60 -12.76 -1.05
N ILE A 229 6.39 -12.22 -1.97
CA ILE A 229 7.36 -11.15 -1.71
C ILE A 229 6.73 -9.84 -1.20
N TRP A 230 5.43 -9.65 -1.43
CA TRP A 230 4.72 -8.40 -1.15
C TRP A 230 4.40 -8.20 0.33
N SER A 231 4.84 -7.06 0.85
CA SER A 231 4.41 -6.48 2.12
C SER A 231 3.54 -5.26 1.82
N PHE A 232 2.60 -4.97 2.71
CA PHE A 232 1.65 -3.87 2.54
C PHE A 232 1.49 -3.18 3.88
N SER A 233 1.36 -1.85 3.84
CA SER A 233 0.90 -1.09 5.00
C SER A 233 -0.42 -1.63 5.55
N ASN A 234 -0.52 -1.71 6.88
CA ASN A 234 -1.75 -2.08 7.56
C ASN A 234 -2.74 -0.91 7.67
N SER A 235 -2.28 0.32 7.43
CA SER A 235 -3.06 1.55 7.52
C SER A 235 -2.64 2.49 6.37
N PRO A 236 -3.00 2.16 5.12
CA PRO A 236 -2.64 3.01 3.98
C PRO A 236 -3.34 4.37 4.11
N LYS A 237 -2.56 5.46 4.03
CA LYS A 237 -3.10 6.83 4.02
C LYS A 237 -3.57 7.27 2.64
N VAL A 238 -3.01 6.67 1.61
CA VAL A 238 -3.38 6.88 0.21
C VAL A 238 -3.60 5.52 -0.42
N ILE A 239 -4.71 5.38 -1.15
CA ILE A 239 -4.98 4.24 -2.03
C ILE A 239 -4.82 4.69 -3.47
N ALA A 240 -4.10 3.89 -4.24
CA ALA A 240 -3.80 4.16 -5.63
C ALA A 240 -3.36 2.85 -6.29
N SER A 241 -4.01 2.51 -7.41
CA SER A 241 -3.58 1.38 -8.23
C SER A 241 -4.13 1.51 -9.66
N PRO A 242 -3.50 0.86 -10.65
CA PRO A 242 -4.06 0.79 -12.00
C PRO A 242 -5.41 0.04 -12.06
N MET A 243 -5.68 -0.85 -11.10
CA MET A 243 -6.97 -1.56 -11.02
C MET A 243 -8.07 -0.62 -10.55
N LEU A 244 -7.76 0.27 -9.59
CA LEU A 244 -8.67 1.33 -9.18
C LEU A 244 -8.94 2.27 -10.36
N ASP A 245 -7.90 2.66 -11.11
CA ASP A 245 -8.06 3.49 -12.31
C ASP A 245 -8.97 2.86 -13.36
N ALA A 246 -8.79 1.58 -13.63
CA ALA A 246 -9.61 0.83 -14.56
C ALA A 246 -11.10 0.88 -14.16
N VAL A 247 -11.40 0.73 -12.87
CA VAL A 247 -12.78 0.82 -12.35
C VAL A 247 -13.32 2.25 -12.42
N VAL A 248 -12.56 3.24 -11.94
CA VAL A 248 -12.98 4.66 -11.90
C VAL A 248 -13.24 5.19 -13.31
N ASN A 249 -12.37 4.84 -14.27
CA ASN A 249 -12.47 5.29 -15.66
C ASN A 249 -13.31 4.37 -16.54
N LYS A 250 -13.89 3.28 -16.00
CA LYS A 250 -14.60 2.25 -16.76
C LYS A 250 -13.80 1.73 -17.96
N SER A 251 -12.50 1.54 -17.76
CA SER A 251 -11.54 1.16 -18.79
C SER A 251 -10.84 -0.15 -18.45
N HIS A 252 -10.07 -0.68 -19.40
CA HIS A 252 -9.10 -1.72 -19.12
C HIS A 252 -7.83 -1.13 -18.47
N LEU A 253 -6.97 -2.02 -17.97
CA LEU A 253 -5.61 -1.66 -17.57
C LEU A 253 -4.86 -1.04 -18.74
N ASP A 254 -3.95 -0.12 -18.42
CA ASP A 254 -3.13 0.55 -19.42
C ASP A 254 -2.29 -0.46 -20.23
N ARG A 255 -2.41 -0.39 -21.56
CA ARG A 255 -1.80 -1.36 -22.47
C ARG A 255 -0.28 -1.27 -22.47
N GLU A 256 0.28 -0.07 -22.37
CA GLU A 256 1.73 0.14 -22.33
C GLU A 256 2.30 -0.42 -21.03
N MET A 257 1.60 -0.18 -19.92
CA MET A 257 1.99 -0.70 -18.61
C MET A 257 2.10 -2.24 -18.65
N VAL A 258 1.01 -2.89 -19.09
CA VAL A 258 0.92 -4.35 -19.17
C VAL A 258 1.91 -4.91 -20.18
N HIS A 259 2.06 -4.27 -21.34
CA HIS A 259 2.98 -4.71 -22.39
C HIS A 259 4.42 -4.73 -21.88
N TRP A 260 4.88 -3.65 -21.23
CA TRP A 260 6.24 -3.59 -20.69
C TRP A 260 6.48 -4.68 -19.64
N LEU A 261 5.57 -4.86 -18.67
CA LEU A 261 5.71 -5.89 -17.63
C LEU A 261 5.76 -7.32 -18.21
N LYS A 262 5.05 -7.58 -19.32
CA LYS A 262 5.04 -8.88 -20.00
C LYS A 262 6.35 -9.18 -20.74
N HIS A 263 6.97 -8.18 -21.34
CA HIS A 263 8.07 -8.36 -22.30
C HIS A 263 9.43 -7.91 -21.77
N ARG A 264 9.48 -7.23 -20.62
CA ARG A 264 10.75 -6.81 -20.01
C ARG A 264 11.65 -8.04 -19.72
N PRO A 265 12.96 -7.95 -20.01
CA PRO A 265 13.88 -9.07 -19.78
C PRO A 265 14.08 -9.34 -18.29
N ALA A 266 14.24 -10.60 -17.89
CA ALA A 266 14.64 -10.91 -16.51
C ALA A 266 16.12 -10.56 -16.31
N ILE A 267 16.42 -9.60 -15.44
CA ILE A 267 17.80 -9.14 -15.18
C ILE A 267 18.48 -9.89 -14.02
N PHE A 268 17.69 -10.57 -13.18
CA PHE A 268 18.19 -11.40 -12.09
C PHE A 268 17.34 -12.66 -12.01
N GLN A 269 18.01 -13.81 -11.84
CA GLN A 269 17.36 -15.10 -11.71
C GLN A 269 18.12 -15.93 -10.67
N ALA A 270 17.60 -15.96 -9.44
CA ALA A 270 18.08 -16.90 -8.44
C ALA A 270 17.56 -18.32 -8.71
N MET A 271 18.20 -19.32 -8.11
CA MET A 271 17.77 -20.73 -8.16
C MET A 271 16.28 -20.90 -7.82
N TRP A 272 15.79 -20.13 -6.86
CA TRP A 272 14.42 -20.19 -6.34
C TRP A 272 13.39 -19.39 -7.16
N ASP A 273 13.84 -18.62 -8.16
CA ASP A 273 12.96 -17.83 -9.05
C ASP A 273 12.41 -18.65 -10.23
N ARG A 274 12.80 -19.94 -10.33
CA ARG A 274 12.48 -20.84 -11.44
C ARG A 274 11.09 -21.48 -11.38
#